data_AF-A0A417U9S6-F1
#
_entry.id   AF-A0A417U9S6-F1
#
_cell.length_a   1.000
_cell.length_b   1.000
_cell.length_c   1.000
_cell.angle_alpha   90.00
_cell.angle_beta   90.00
_cell.angle_gamma   90.00
#
_symmetry.space_group_name_H-M   'P 1'
#
loop_
_entity.id
_entity.type
_entity.pdbx_description
1 polymer ?
#
loop_
_entity_poly.entity_id
_entity_poly.type
_entity_poly.pdbx_seq_one_letter_code
_entity_poly.pdbx_strand_id
1 'polypeptide(L)'
;MLLNEKDIKESDKNMNENEFVEADASEGWQERLTGMFPALEQELHLTEHALSVLVNPGKDNRISSYAVCVYEPDLVEDKRNGSRNTVLARIREGILKSNPDIVAVDSRNPGLKEFGEAVEDINGRFSVRMDKNSENFVKCLENCIRYGIENYVPKAAAFACCARYKECSEKKRCIHPNTLYAKACEYRKNLENGRVFY
;
A
#
# COMPACT_ATOMS: atom_id res chain seq x y z
N MET A 1 -27.86 -48.67 13.85
CA MET A 1 -27.20 -47.90 14.92
C MET A 1 -26.68 -46.63 14.25
N LEU A 2 -27.33 -45.50 14.56
CA LEU A 2 -27.04 -44.19 13.99
C LEU A 2 -25.68 -43.72 14.51
N LEU A 3 -24.77 -43.34 13.61
CA LEU A 3 -23.52 -42.68 14.00
C LEU A 3 -23.84 -41.24 14.40
N ASN A 4 -23.44 -40.90 15.62
CA ASN A 4 -23.72 -39.64 16.31
C ASN A 4 -23.04 -38.43 15.65
N GLU A 5 -23.75 -37.30 15.69
CA GLU A 5 -23.39 -35.96 15.19
C GLU A 5 -22.24 -35.27 15.97
N LYS A 6 -21.19 -36.01 16.39
CA LYS A 6 -20.09 -35.46 17.20
C LYS A 6 -18.74 -35.34 16.50
N ASP A 7 -18.64 -35.69 15.21
CA ASP A 7 -17.40 -35.58 14.43
C ASP A 7 -17.38 -34.38 13.45
N ILE A 8 -18.17 -33.34 13.71
CA ILE A 8 -18.15 -32.08 12.93
C ILE A 8 -17.89 -30.89 13.87
N LYS A 9 -16.81 -30.93 14.66
CA LYS A 9 -16.27 -29.73 15.36
C LYS A 9 -14.79 -29.92 15.67
N GLU A 10 -13.95 -30.07 14.66
CA GLU A 10 -12.51 -29.94 14.87
C GLU A 10 -11.76 -29.51 13.59
N SER A 11 -12.14 -28.34 13.08
CA SER A 11 -11.33 -27.63 12.08
C SER A 11 -11.61 -26.13 12.07
N ASP A 12 -11.67 -25.48 13.23
CA ASP A 12 -11.77 -24.02 13.31
C ASP A 12 -10.95 -23.53 14.51
N LYS A 13 -9.62 -23.55 14.37
CA LYS A 13 -8.70 -22.81 15.23
C LYS A 13 -7.31 -22.80 14.61
N ASN A 14 -7.09 -21.81 13.74
CA ASN A 14 -5.86 -21.01 13.63
C ASN A 14 -5.90 -20.17 12.34
N MET A 15 -6.76 -19.15 12.30
CA MET A 15 -6.57 -17.99 11.43
C MET A 15 -6.09 -16.85 12.32
N ASN A 16 -4.77 -16.73 12.44
CA ASN A 16 -4.14 -15.50 12.89
C ASN A 16 -4.07 -14.57 11.68
N GLU A 17 -5.24 -14.15 11.18
CA GLU A 17 -5.32 -13.08 10.20
C GLU A 17 -5.11 -11.79 10.98
N ASN A 18 -3.94 -11.17 10.80
CA ASN A 18 -3.80 -9.73 11.05
C ASN A 18 -4.70 -9.01 10.03
N GLU A 19 -6.01 -9.02 10.28
CA GLU A 19 -6.99 -8.26 9.51
C GLU A 19 -6.69 -6.79 9.75
N PHE A 20 -6.05 -6.18 8.77
CA PHE A 20 -6.11 -4.75 8.61
C PHE A 20 -7.57 -4.33 8.47
N VAL A 21 -8.07 -3.54 9.41
CA VAL A 21 -9.42 -2.98 9.33
C VAL A 21 -9.34 -1.65 8.60
N GLU A 22 -10.23 -1.39 7.64
CA GLU A 22 -10.29 -0.07 7.00
C GLU A 22 -10.53 1.01 8.05
N ALA A 23 -9.74 2.09 7.96
CA ALA A 23 -9.90 3.20 8.88
C ALA A 23 -11.22 3.93 8.60
N ASP A 24 -11.88 4.37 9.68
CA ASP A 24 -12.91 5.39 9.54
C ASP A 24 -12.25 6.66 9.00
N ALA A 25 -12.57 6.99 7.76
CA ALA A 25 -12.01 8.11 7.02
C ALA A 25 -12.95 9.32 7.00
N SER A 26 -13.90 9.39 7.94
CA SER A 26 -14.92 10.44 7.95
C SER A 26 -14.44 11.81 8.44
N GLU A 27 -13.27 11.90 9.08
CA GLU A 27 -12.77 13.15 9.65
C GLU A 27 -11.23 13.29 9.57
N GLY A 28 -10.74 14.52 9.76
CA GLY A 28 -9.34 14.80 10.06
C GLY A 28 -8.39 14.69 8.87
N TRP A 29 -7.23 14.08 9.08
CA TRP A 29 -6.24 13.90 8.02
C TRP A 29 -6.57 12.70 7.13
N GLN A 30 -7.31 11.72 7.66
CA GLN A 30 -7.77 10.55 6.94
C GLN A 30 -8.67 10.98 5.79
N GLU A 31 -9.70 11.77 6.07
CA GLU A 31 -10.63 12.31 5.05
C GLU A 31 -9.88 13.09 3.96
N ARG A 32 -8.97 14.00 4.37
CA ARG A 32 -8.15 14.79 3.44
C ARG A 32 -7.31 13.92 2.53
N LEU A 33 -6.70 12.86 3.06
CA LEU A 33 -5.86 11.94 2.28
C LEU A 33 -6.70 11.04 1.37
N THR A 34 -7.75 10.43 1.89
CA THR A 34 -8.61 9.51 1.12
C THR A 34 -9.36 10.24 0.01
N GLY A 35 -9.72 11.50 0.22
CA GLY A 35 -10.28 12.36 -0.82
C GLY A 35 -9.33 12.57 -2.03
N MET A 36 -8.03 12.35 -1.87
CA MET A 36 -7.04 12.44 -2.95
C MET A 36 -6.83 11.11 -3.68
N PHE A 37 -7.27 9.98 -3.13
CA PHE A 37 -6.98 8.67 -3.69
C PHE A 37 -7.49 8.49 -5.13
N PRO A 38 -8.72 8.88 -5.51
CA PRO A 38 -9.18 8.69 -6.90
C PRO A 38 -8.28 9.39 -7.93
N ALA A 39 -7.84 10.61 -7.62
CA ALA A 39 -6.94 11.37 -8.49
C ALA A 39 -5.54 10.72 -8.57
N LEU A 40 -5.01 10.27 -7.42
CA LEU A 40 -3.72 9.59 -7.37
C LEU A 40 -3.75 8.23 -8.07
N GLU A 41 -4.82 7.45 -7.90
CA GLU A 41 -4.99 6.16 -8.57
C GLU A 41 -5.05 6.33 -10.09
N GLN A 42 -5.78 7.34 -10.57
CA GLN A 42 -5.83 7.67 -11.99
C GLN A 42 -4.45 8.10 -12.53
N GLU A 43 -3.78 9.02 -11.84
CA GLU A 43 -2.46 9.54 -12.23
C GLU A 43 -1.40 8.44 -12.25
N LEU A 44 -1.38 7.58 -11.24
CA LEU A 44 -0.40 6.49 -11.08
C LEU A 44 -0.82 5.21 -11.83
N HIS A 45 -1.92 5.26 -12.57
CA HIS A 45 -2.48 4.15 -13.35
C HIS A 45 -2.70 2.88 -12.50
N LEU A 46 -3.22 3.06 -11.29
CA LEU A 46 -3.62 1.99 -10.40
C LEU A 46 -5.05 1.54 -10.72
N THR A 47 -5.41 0.34 -10.26
CA THR A 47 -6.81 -0.09 -10.26
C THR A 47 -7.61 0.76 -9.28
N GLU A 48 -8.90 0.91 -9.53
CA GLU A 48 -9.81 1.62 -8.62
C GLU A 48 -9.77 0.99 -7.21
N HIS A 49 -9.73 1.84 -6.18
CA HIS A 49 -9.63 1.44 -4.77
C HIS A 49 -8.36 0.64 -4.43
N ALA A 50 -7.28 0.83 -5.20
CA ALA A 50 -5.98 0.26 -4.88
C ALA A 50 -5.38 0.88 -3.60
N LEU A 51 -5.68 2.15 -3.30
CA LEU A 51 -5.16 2.84 -2.12
C LEU A 51 -6.14 2.73 -0.94
N SER A 52 -5.60 2.55 0.26
CA SER A 52 -6.40 2.47 1.48
C SER A 52 -5.63 2.95 2.70
N VAL A 53 -6.36 3.46 3.69
CA VAL A 53 -5.85 3.68 5.05
C VAL A 53 -6.39 2.57 5.93
N LEU A 54 -5.48 1.83 6.55
CA LEU A 54 -5.79 0.69 7.40
C LEU A 54 -5.39 0.97 8.84
N VAL A 55 -6.16 0.47 9.80
CA VAL A 55 -5.88 0.55 11.23
C VAL A 55 -5.10 -0.68 11.67
N ASN A 56 -4.02 -0.46 12.43
CA ASN A 56 -3.38 -1.53 13.19
C ASN A 56 -3.90 -1.48 14.63
N PRO A 57 -4.76 -2.43 15.05
CA PRO A 57 -5.20 -2.51 16.42
C PRO A 57 -4.02 -2.81 17.35
N GLY A 58 -3.94 -2.08 18.46
CA GLY A 58 -3.02 -2.30 19.56
C GLY A 58 -3.68 -3.07 20.70
N LYS A 59 -3.06 -3.05 21.88
CA LYS A 59 -3.66 -3.61 23.09
C LYS A 59 -4.92 -2.82 23.49
N ASP A 60 -5.88 -3.52 24.09
CA ASP A 60 -7.10 -2.93 24.67
C ASP A 60 -7.94 -2.12 23.67
N ASN A 61 -8.04 -2.60 22.41
CA ASN A 61 -8.75 -1.94 21.30
C ASN A 61 -8.27 -0.52 20.97
N ARG A 62 -7.11 -0.10 21.48
CA ARG A 62 -6.51 1.19 21.11
C ARG A 62 -5.87 1.09 19.75
N ILE A 63 -5.99 2.13 18.93
CA ILE A 63 -5.27 2.21 17.66
C ILE A 63 -3.77 2.36 17.96
N SER A 64 -2.96 1.44 17.45
CA SER A 64 -1.49 1.53 17.60
C SER A 64 -0.85 2.41 16.52
N SER A 65 -1.39 2.34 15.32
CA SER A 65 -0.94 3.10 14.15
C SER A 65 -1.95 2.98 13.03
N TYR A 66 -1.86 3.88 12.06
CA TYR A 66 -2.48 3.77 10.76
C TYR A 66 -1.43 3.35 9.72
N ALA A 67 -1.86 2.68 8.66
CA ALA A 67 -1.02 2.28 7.55
C ALA A 67 -1.66 2.76 6.24
N VAL A 68 -0.92 3.53 5.46
CA VAL A 68 -1.28 3.83 4.07
C VAL A 68 -0.77 2.68 3.22
N CYS A 69 -1.67 2.03 2.50
CA CYS A 69 -1.39 0.80 1.77
C CYS A 69 -1.76 0.94 0.30
N VAL A 70 -1.03 0.23 -0.56
CA VAL A 70 -1.50 -0.14 -1.90
C VAL A 70 -1.82 -1.62 -1.96
N TYR A 71 -2.93 -1.94 -2.61
CA TYR A 71 -3.40 -3.29 -2.88
C TYR A 71 -3.07 -3.67 -4.34
N GLU A 72 -2.34 -4.77 -4.52
CA GLU A 72 -2.16 -5.41 -5.84
C GLU A 72 -3.21 -6.54 -5.96
N PRO A 73 -4.26 -6.38 -6.79
CA PRO A 73 -5.22 -7.45 -7.01
C PRO A 73 -4.56 -8.65 -7.68
N ASP A 74 -4.94 -9.85 -7.26
CA ASP A 74 -4.62 -11.05 -8.01
C ASP A 74 -5.38 -11.04 -9.35
N LEU A 75 -4.82 -11.65 -10.39
CA LEU A 75 -5.48 -11.73 -11.70
C LEU A 75 -6.59 -12.79 -11.75
N VAL A 76 -6.66 -13.67 -10.74
CA VAL A 76 -7.55 -14.83 -10.71
C VAL A 76 -8.54 -14.81 -9.53
N GLU A 77 -8.33 -13.95 -8.54
CA GLU A 77 -9.17 -13.92 -7.32
C GLU A 77 -10.10 -12.70 -7.29
N ASP A 78 -11.41 -12.96 -7.20
CA ASP A 78 -12.44 -11.91 -7.09
C ASP A 78 -12.50 -11.24 -5.71
N LYS A 79 -11.84 -11.81 -4.69
CA LYS A 79 -11.88 -11.31 -3.30
C LYS A 79 -10.58 -10.64 -2.92
N ARG A 80 -10.70 -9.46 -2.28
CA ARG A 80 -9.56 -8.72 -1.75
C ARG A 80 -8.83 -9.55 -0.69
N ASN A 81 -7.56 -9.87 -0.92
CA ASN A 81 -6.73 -10.61 0.03
C ASN A 81 -5.80 -9.65 0.80
N GLY A 82 -6.03 -9.46 2.10
CA GLY A 82 -5.27 -8.52 2.92
C GLY A 82 -3.73 -8.72 2.90
N SER A 83 -3.26 -9.96 2.66
CA SER A 83 -1.83 -10.26 2.50
C SER A 83 -1.19 -9.59 1.27
N ARG A 84 -2.01 -9.16 0.30
CA ARG A 84 -1.59 -8.43 -0.90
C ARG A 84 -1.45 -6.93 -0.68
N ASN A 85 -1.79 -6.39 0.49
CA ASN A 85 -1.46 -5.01 0.85
C ASN A 85 0.06 -4.82 1.01
N THR A 86 0.58 -3.72 0.48
CA THR A 86 1.95 -3.25 0.71
C THR A 86 1.87 -1.90 1.43
N VAL A 87 2.52 -1.82 2.60
CA VAL A 87 2.54 -0.59 3.41
C VAL A 87 3.51 0.42 2.80
N LEU A 88 3.00 1.61 2.47
CA LEU A 88 3.76 2.72 1.89
C LEU A 88 4.22 3.71 2.97
N ALA A 89 3.39 3.92 3.99
CA ALA A 89 3.71 4.73 5.16
C ALA A 89 2.96 4.20 6.39
N ARG A 90 3.54 4.40 7.58
CA ARG A 90 2.85 4.21 8.87
C ARG A 90 2.75 5.54 9.60
N ILE A 91 1.61 5.78 10.24
CA ILE A 91 1.35 6.97 11.03
C ILE A 91 1.11 6.54 12.48
N ARG A 92 1.84 7.13 13.42
CA ARG A 92 1.66 6.93 14.87
C ARG A 92 1.22 8.23 15.51
N GLU A 93 0.03 8.22 16.11
CA GLU A 93 -0.50 9.34 16.89
C GLU A 93 -0.16 9.19 18.38
N GLY A 94 -0.35 10.27 19.14
CA GLY A 94 -0.15 10.26 20.60
C GLY A 94 1.31 10.00 21.01
N ILE A 95 2.26 10.23 20.11
CA ILE A 95 3.69 10.02 20.36
C ILE A 95 4.27 11.02 21.37
N LEU A 96 3.63 12.18 21.52
CA LEU A 96 3.97 13.20 22.51
C LEU A 96 2.73 13.50 23.36
N LYS A 97 2.81 13.22 24.67
CA LYS A 97 1.70 13.49 25.59
C LYS A 97 1.36 14.98 25.71
N SER A 98 2.35 15.84 25.54
CA SER A 98 2.21 17.31 25.62
C SER A 98 1.60 17.93 24.37
N ASN A 99 1.62 17.23 23.24
CA ASN A 99 1.08 17.72 21.98
C ASN A 99 0.52 16.54 21.15
N PRO A 100 -0.80 16.26 21.23
CA PRO A 100 -1.43 15.13 20.55
C PRO A 100 -1.57 15.31 19.03
N ASP A 101 -1.31 16.50 18.50
CA ASP A 101 -1.34 16.78 17.06
C ASP A 101 -0.04 16.40 16.37
N ILE A 102 1.04 16.23 17.13
CA ILE A 102 2.30 15.72 16.59
C ILE A 102 2.22 14.21 16.40
N VAL A 103 2.47 13.79 15.17
CA VAL A 103 2.48 12.38 14.74
C VAL A 103 3.86 12.00 14.23
N ALA A 104 4.20 10.71 14.28
CA ALA A 104 5.33 10.17 13.54
C ALA A 104 4.86 9.53 12.23
N VAL A 105 5.56 9.84 11.14
CA VAL A 105 5.40 9.19 9.84
C VAL A 105 6.64 8.34 9.58
N ASP A 106 6.44 7.05 9.35
CA ASP A 106 7.50 6.09 9.06
C ASP A 106 7.34 5.54 7.63
N SER A 107 8.37 5.62 6.79
CA SER A 107 8.34 5.11 5.40
C SER A 107 9.75 4.69 4.92
N ARG A 108 9.84 3.91 3.84
CA ARG A 108 11.12 3.65 3.14
C ARG A 108 11.54 4.80 2.21
N ASN A 109 10.70 5.81 2.08
CA ASN A 109 10.98 6.96 1.23
C ASN A 109 12.04 7.89 1.85
N PRO A 110 13.22 8.07 1.24
CA PRO A 110 14.24 9.01 1.74
C PRO A 110 13.80 10.47 1.65
N GLY A 111 12.78 10.78 0.83
CA GLY A 111 12.19 12.11 0.68
C GLY A 111 11.51 12.64 1.95
N LEU A 112 11.32 11.81 2.99
CA LEU A 112 10.86 12.27 4.32
C LEU A 112 11.74 13.42 4.89
N LYS A 113 13.01 13.47 4.51
CA LYS A 113 13.96 14.54 4.90
C LYS A 113 13.54 15.93 4.41
N GLU A 114 12.71 16.02 3.38
CA GLU A 114 12.20 17.29 2.86
C GLU A 114 11.08 17.88 3.73
N PHE A 115 10.46 17.05 4.58
CA PHE A 115 9.31 17.44 5.41
C PHE A 115 9.68 17.71 6.88
N GLY A 116 10.92 17.47 7.27
CA GLY A 116 11.42 17.73 8.62
C GLY A 116 12.70 16.95 8.96
N GLU A 117 13.09 16.99 10.23
CA GLU A 117 14.24 16.24 10.75
C GLU A 117 13.92 14.74 10.78
N ALA A 118 14.19 14.06 9.65
CA ALA A 118 13.96 12.64 9.51
C ALA A 118 15.18 11.81 9.98
N VAL A 119 14.91 10.75 10.74
CA VAL A 119 15.90 9.78 11.21
C VAL A 119 15.76 8.49 10.41
N GLU A 120 16.88 7.95 9.93
CA GLU A 120 16.95 6.67 9.23
C GLU A 120 17.33 5.55 10.21
N ASP A 121 16.60 4.43 10.18
CA ASP A 121 16.95 3.24 10.94
C ASP A 121 17.90 2.31 10.17
N ILE A 122 18.38 1.27 10.86
CA ILE A 122 19.32 0.28 10.28
C ILE A 122 18.74 -0.50 9.08
N ASN A 123 17.42 -0.47 8.87
CA ASN A 123 16.73 -1.15 7.78
C ASN A 123 16.39 -0.19 6.62
N GLY A 124 16.92 1.04 6.65
CA GLY A 124 16.66 2.08 5.64
C GLY A 124 15.25 2.66 5.73
N ARG A 125 14.58 2.57 6.89
CA ARG A 125 13.29 3.22 7.13
C ARG A 125 13.52 4.60 7.75
N PHE A 126 12.89 5.61 7.18
CA PHE A 126 12.91 6.97 7.65
C PHE A 126 11.71 7.24 8.56
N SER A 127 11.93 8.02 9.61
CA SER A 127 10.91 8.48 10.56
C SER A 127 11.00 9.99 10.71
N VAL A 128 9.89 10.71 10.49
CA VAL A 128 9.79 12.16 10.67
C VAL A 128 8.61 12.48 11.57
N ARG A 129 8.73 13.54 12.38
CA ARG A 129 7.63 14.05 13.22
C ARG A 129 7.09 15.34 12.65
N MET A 130 5.77 15.48 12.64
CA MET A 130 5.11 16.69 12.15
C MET A 130 3.70 16.82 12.71
N ASP A 131 3.13 18.01 12.55
CA ASP A 131 1.74 18.31 12.92
C ASP A 131 0.78 17.69 11.89
N LYS A 132 -0.13 16.83 12.36
CA LYS A 132 -1.12 16.12 11.52
C LYS A 132 -2.13 17.05 10.86
N ASN A 133 -2.34 18.25 11.41
CA ASN A 133 -3.28 19.24 10.86
C ASN A 133 -2.61 20.13 9.81
N SER A 134 -1.28 20.09 9.68
CA SER A 134 -0.56 20.87 8.65
C SER A 134 -0.87 20.39 7.22
N GLU A 135 -0.71 21.29 6.24
CA GLU A 135 -0.75 20.91 4.82
C GLU A 135 0.40 19.98 4.44
N ASN A 136 1.57 20.16 5.07
CA ASN A 136 2.76 19.37 4.79
C ASN A 136 2.57 17.90 5.16
N PHE A 137 1.70 17.60 6.13
CA PHE A 137 1.42 16.22 6.52
C PHE A 137 0.82 15.40 5.38
N VAL A 138 -0.22 15.90 4.72
CA VAL A 138 -0.84 15.18 3.60
C VAL A 138 0.11 15.11 2.40
N LYS A 139 0.85 16.20 2.11
CA LYS A 139 1.90 16.21 1.07
C LYS A 139 3.00 15.18 1.34
N CYS A 140 3.36 14.97 2.61
CA CYS A 140 4.32 13.95 3.01
C CYS A 140 3.80 12.54 2.71
N LEU A 141 2.53 12.26 3.04
CA LEU A 141 1.91 10.96 2.75
C LEU A 141 1.74 10.72 1.25
N GLU A 142 1.36 11.74 0.49
CA GLU A 142 1.33 11.69 -0.98
C GLU A 142 2.71 11.35 -1.56
N ASN A 143 3.76 12.01 -1.08
CA ASN A 143 5.14 11.74 -1.49
C ASN A 143 5.55 10.29 -1.17
N CYS A 144 5.13 9.75 -0.02
CA CYS A 144 5.31 8.33 0.31
C CYS A 144 4.58 7.39 -0.65
N ILE A 145 3.35 7.73 -1.03
CA ILE A 145 2.56 6.95 -2.00
C ILE A 145 3.33 6.90 -3.33
N ARG A 146 3.67 8.05 -3.90
CA ARG A 146 4.38 8.15 -5.18
C ARG A 146 5.69 7.37 -5.16
N TYR A 147 6.52 7.57 -4.15
CA TYR A 147 7.78 6.83 -3.99
C TYR A 147 7.54 5.31 -3.91
N GLY A 148 6.55 4.90 -3.11
CA GLY A 148 6.24 3.48 -2.89
C GLY A 148 5.68 2.78 -4.13
N ILE A 149 4.89 3.46 -4.96
CA ILE A 149 4.42 2.94 -6.25
C ILE A 149 5.57 2.84 -7.25
N GLU A 150 6.41 3.88 -7.33
CA GLU A 150 7.57 3.88 -8.24
C GLU A 150 8.53 2.73 -7.91
N ASN A 151 8.83 2.53 -6.64
CA ASN A 151 9.75 1.49 -6.15
C ASN A 151 9.04 0.17 -5.76
N TYR A 152 7.80 -0.02 -6.21
CA TYR A 152 7.03 -1.20 -5.87
C TYR A 152 7.69 -2.48 -6.38
N VAL A 153 7.84 -3.46 -5.48
CA VAL A 153 8.27 -4.81 -5.83
C VAL A 153 7.02 -5.69 -5.99
N PRO A 154 6.74 -6.21 -7.20
CA PRO A 154 5.56 -7.01 -7.46
C PRO A 154 5.55 -8.29 -6.63
N LYS A 155 4.36 -8.67 -6.15
CA LYS A 155 4.18 -9.95 -5.43
C LYS A 155 4.05 -11.14 -6.39
N ALA A 156 3.66 -10.89 -7.63
CA ALA A 156 3.70 -11.89 -8.70
C ALA A 156 5.15 -12.30 -9.01
N ALA A 157 5.35 -13.58 -9.32
CA ALA A 157 6.62 -14.07 -9.86
C ALA A 157 6.94 -13.39 -11.19
N ALA A 158 8.22 -13.20 -11.49
CA ALA A 158 8.65 -12.65 -12.77
C ALA A 158 8.14 -13.54 -13.93
N PHE A 159 7.67 -12.90 -15.00
CA PHE A 159 7.16 -13.59 -16.19
C PHE A 159 7.57 -12.85 -17.47
N ALA A 160 7.69 -13.59 -18.58
CA ALA A 160 8.19 -13.04 -19.83
C ALA A 160 7.30 -11.91 -20.40
N CYS A 161 6.03 -12.20 -20.68
CA CYS A 161 5.08 -11.22 -21.21
C CYS A 161 3.63 -11.66 -20.97
N CYS A 162 2.71 -10.70 -20.80
CA CYS A 162 1.26 -10.93 -20.75
C CYS A 162 0.59 -11.01 -22.13
N ALA A 163 1.35 -11.42 -23.16
CA ALA A 163 0.93 -11.51 -24.58
C ALA A 163 0.48 -10.20 -25.27
N ARG A 164 0.53 -9.04 -24.59
CA ARG A 164 0.19 -7.72 -25.16
C ARG A 164 1.38 -6.97 -25.79
N TYR A 165 2.48 -7.67 -26.10
CA TYR A 165 3.74 -7.05 -26.52
C TYR A 165 3.59 -6.16 -27.76
N LYS A 166 2.79 -6.58 -28.76
CA LYS A 166 2.55 -5.80 -29.98
C LYS A 166 1.96 -4.40 -29.70
N GLU A 167 0.90 -4.35 -28.91
CA GLU A 167 0.28 -3.08 -28.54
C GLU A 167 1.19 -2.25 -27.62
N CYS A 168 1.97 -2.92 -26.75
CA CYS A 168 2.90 -2.23 -25.85
C CYS A 168 3.96 -1.47 -26.64
N SER A 169 4.57 -2.03 -27.68
CA SER A 169 5.65 -1.32 -28.38
C SER A 169 5.20 -0.42 -29.51
N GLU A 170 4.00 -0.62 -30.06
CA GLU A 170 3.33 0.44 -30.84
C GLU A 170 3.16 1.72 -29.99
N LYS A 171 2.75 1.57 -28.72
CA LYS A 171 2.59 2.69 -27.78
C LYS A 171 3.87 3.06 -27.02
N LYS A 172 4.96 2.33 -27.22
CA LYS A 172 6.25 2.46 -26.51
C LYS A 172 6.13 2.49 -24.98
N ARG A 173 5.08 1.88 -24.42
CA ARG A 173 4.85 1.77 -22.97
C ARG A 173 4.02 0.54 -22.64
N CYS A 174 4.10 0.06 -21.40
CA CYS A 174 3.20 -0.99 -20.94
C CYS A 174 1.74 -0.48 -20.95
N ILE A 175 0.83 -1.34 -21.37
CA ILE A 175 -0.62 -1.07 -21.43
C ILE A 175 -1.44 -1.97 -20.50
N HIS A 176 -0.76 -2.76 -19.65
CA HIS A 176 -1.45 -3.66 -18.75
C HIS A 176 -2.30 -2.85 -17.76
N PRO A 177 -3.58 -3.22 -17.54
CA PRO A 177 -4.48 -2.43 -16.70
C PRO A 177 -4.07 -2.42 -15.22
N ASN A 178 -3.44 -3.50 -14.73
CA ASN A 178 -2.85 -3.55 -13.40
C ASN A 178 -1.35 -3.21 -13.49
N THR A 179 -1.01 -1.94 -13.20
CA THR A 179 0.37 -1.43 -13.30
C THR A 179 1.31 -2.07 -12.28
N LEU A 180 0.81 -2.48 -11.11
CA LEU A 180 1.63 -3.12 -10.07
C LEU A 180 2.05 -4.53 -10.50
N TYR A 181 1.09 -5.35 -10.92
CA TYR A 181 1.34 -6.68 -11.48
C TYR A 181 2.29 -6.62 -12.68
N ALA A 182 2.08 -5.63 -13.55
CA ALA A 182 2.90 -5.47 -14.73
C ALA A 182 4.39 -5.21 -14.44
N LYS A 183 4.77 -4.78 -13.22
CA LYS A 183 6.20 -4.66 -12.84
C LYS A 183 6.92 -6.01 -12.81
N ALA A 184 6.20 -7.13 -12.74
CA ALA A 184 6.77 -8.48 -12.88
C ALA A 184 7.01 -8.91 -14.36
N CYS A 185 6.49 -8.15 -15.33
CA CYS A 185 6.65 -8.42 -16.76
C CYS A 185 8.06 -8.05 -17.24
N GLU A 186 8.85 -9.03 -17.70
CA GLU A 186 10.18 -8.80 -18.26
C GLU A 186 10.13 -7.97 -19.55
N TYR A 187 9.11 -8.18 -20.38
CA TYR A 187 8.94 -7.38 -21.59
C TYR A 187 8.73 -5.89 -21.29
N ARG A 188 8.00 -5.56 -20.22
CA ARG A 188 7.86 -4.17 -19.76
C ARG A 188 9.21 -3.58 -19.39
N LYS A 189 10.05 -4.31 -18.65
CA LYS A 189 11.39 -3.84 -18.27
C LYS A 189 12.24 -3.55 -19.52
N ASN A 190 12.15 -4.39 -20.54
CA ASN A 190 12.83 -4.14 -21.81
C ASN A 190 12.31 -2.87 -22.49
N LEU A 191 10.99 -2.68 -22.52
CA LEU A 191 10.34 -1.53 -23.12
C LEU A 191 10.69 -0.21 -22.42
N GLU A 192 10.70 -0.20 -21.09
CA GLU A 192 11.11 0.96 -20.27
C GLU A 192 12.60 1.30 -20.48
N ASN A 193 13.42 0.32 -20.83
CA ASN A 193 14.82 0.50 -21.25
C ASN A 193 14.98 0.82 -22.75
N GLY A 194 13.88 1.12 -23.47
CA GLY A 194 13.90 1.48 -24.89
C GLY A 194 14.18 0.31 -25.85
N ARG A 195 14.03 -0.93 -25.40
CA ARG A 195 14.32 -2.14 -26.21
C ARG A 195 13.02 -2.78 -26.70
N VAL A 196 12.91 -2.95 -28.03
CA VAL A 196 11.80 -3.64 -28.70
C VAL A 196 12.39 -4.79 -29.52
N PHE A 197 11.91 -6.01 -29.29
CA PHE A 197 12.52 -7.25 -29.78
C PHE A 197 11.63 -8.05 -30.76
N TYR A 198 10.55 -7.47 -31.28
CA TYR A 198 9.66 -8.11 -32.24
C TYR A 198 9.52 -7.29 -33.52
#